data_AF-A0A218PR71-F1
#
_entry.id   AF-A0A218PR71-F1
#
_cell.length_a   1.000
_cell.length_b   1.000
_cell.length_c   1.000
_cell.angle_alpha   90.00
_cell.angle_beta   90.00
_cell.angle_gamma   90.00
#
_symmetry.space_group_name_H-M   'P 1'
#
loop_
_entity.id
_entity.type
_entity.pdbx_description
1 polymer ?
#
loop_
_entity_poly.entity_id
_entity_poly.type
_entity_poly.pdbx_seq_one_letter_code
_entity_poly.pdbx_strand_id
1 'polypeptide(L)'
;MRGFSERLWNARFFAAVALGMALFLGAGPGQARPGRAVEATAVRLLDDGKSTTFELTISKDLTAQVYTLANPYRVVLDLPEMAFRLDAAAGKQGRGVVSAFRYGLFAQNKARVVLDTTGPVGIVSAGMTRIPGSKALKLAVVLVPMDAAAFGGGTGASLAAATPGELVPDKGLPETAERQRRDHAKPVIVIDPGHGGIDPGALGANNVAEKSVVLAVALQLKAALAKTRRYEVKMTRTDDVFVSLERRLKFSAETDADLFISLHADSIEEKSIADSVRGATVYTLSDKASDEQARIMADKENASDLIAGIGSVNNEGGEEVKNILIDLLKRETSNFSADFSNVLSKKLGQAITMSRIPRKSAAFKVLKQPHAPSVLVELGYMSNTMQEQEMMTGDWQSKVAEAIASAVQSYFSKRTAAQP
;
A
#
# COMPACT_ATOMS: atom_id res chain seq x y z
N MET A 1 -73.11 15.29 -20.56
CA MET A 1 -73.68 16.59 -20.11
C MET A 1 -74.61 16.33 -18.94
N ARG A 2 -74.53 17.18 -17.91
CA ARG A 2 -75.14 17.12 -16.55
C ARG A 2 -74.42 16.14 -15.62
N GLY A 3 -73.91 16.52 -14.46
CA GLY A 3 -73.94 17.78 -13.72
C GLY A 3 -73.28 17.55 -12.37
N PHE A 4 -72.52 18.54 -11.93
CA PHE A 4 -71.65 18.61 -10.76
C PHE A 4 -72.43 18.79 -9.43
N SER A 5 -71.67 18.81 -8.32
CA SER A 5 -71.94 19.42 -6.99
C SER A 5 -72.56 18.50 -5.90
N GLU A 6 -72.19 18.54 -4.60
CA GLU A 6 -71.16 19.20 -3.76
C GLU A 6 -71.20 18.51 -2.36
N ARG A 7 -70.04 18.13 -1.77
CA ARG A 7 -69.37 18.64 -0.53
C ARG A 7 -69.94 18.30 0.88
N LEU A 8 -68.96 18.21 1.81
CA LEU A 8 -68.96 18.37 3.29
C LEU A 8 -69.23 17.11 4.14
N TRP A 9 -68.66 16.88 5.33
CA TRP A 9 -67.39 17.21 6.01
C TRP A 9 -67.35 16.32 7.29
N ASN A 10 -66.15 16.01 7.79
CA ASN A 10 -65.79 15.64 9.17
C ASN A 10 -66.16 14.27 9.82
N ALA A 11 -65.11 13.44 9.91
CA ALA A 11 -64.44 12.99 11.15
C ALA A 11 -65.23 12.32 12.28
N ARG A 12 -64.85 11.07 12.62
CA ARG A 12 -64.36 10.70 13.97
C ARG A 12 -63.71 9.31 13.99
N PHE A 13 -62.48 9.29 14.52
CA PHE A 13 -61.67 8.15 14.95
C PHE A 13 -62.38 7.33 16.05
N PHE A 14 -62.18 6.01 16.12
CA PHE A 14 -61.48 5.36 17.25
C PHE A 14 -61.25 3.84 17.05
N ALA A 15 -59.99 3.47 17.33
CA ALA A 15 -59.45 2.25 17.92
C ALA A 15 -59.56 0.87 17.23
N ALA A 16 -58.36 0.45 16.82
CA ALA A 16 -57.85 -0.88 16.53
C ALA A 16 -58.08 -1.96 17.60
N VAL A 17 -58.31 -3.19 17.14
CA VAL A 17 -57.68 -4.43 17.64
C VAL A 17 -57.47 -5.34 16.43
N ALA A 18 -56.22 -5.68 16.09
CA ALA A 18 -55.94 -6.72 15.11
C ALA A 18 -54.81 -7.63 15.64
N LEU A 19 -55.20 -8.89 15.75
CA LEU A 19 -54.49 -10.06 16.28
C LEU A 19 -53.29 -10.41 15.41
N GLY A 20 -52.14 -10.67 16.05
CA GLY A 20 -50.91 -11.07 15.39
C GLY A 20 -50.99 -12.47 14.78
N MET A 21 -50.61 -12.58 13.51
CA MET A 21 -50.36 -13.85 12.82
C MET A 21 -48.88 -13.91 12.48
N ALA A 22 -48.18 -14.87 13.08
CA ALA A 22 -46.77 -15.12 12.85
C ALA A 22 -46.56 -15.71 11.44
N LEU A 23 -45.71 -15.06 10.65
CA LEU A 23 -45.21 -15.56 9.38
C LEU A 23 -43.69 -15.70 9.49
N PHE A 24 -43.24 -16.95 9.42
CA PHE A 24 -41.85 -17.34 9.18
C PHE A 24 -41.38 -16.72 7.86
N LEU A 25 -40.41 -15.81 7.92
CA LEU A 25 -39.63 -15.38 6.77
C LEU A 25 -38.20 -15.90 6.94
N GLY A 26 -37.79 -16.67 5.93
CA GLY A 26 -36.54 -17.42 5.88
C GLY A 26 -35.29 -16.55 6.02
N ALA A 27 -34.27 -17.18 6.59
CA ALA A 27 -32.92 -16.66 6.69
C ALA A 27 -32.37 -16.35 5.29
N GLY A 28 -32.16 -15.07 5.01
CA GLY A 28 -31.35 -14.61 3.88
C GLY A 28 -29.85 -14.92 4.09
N PRO A 29 -29.03 -14.84 3.03
CA PRO A 29 -27.61 -15.16 3.09
C PRO A 29 -26.94 -14.29 4.15
N GLY A 30 -26.16 -14.93 5.02
CA GLY A 30 -25.53 -14.31 6.17
C GLY A 30 -24.79 -13.03 5.79
N GLN A 31 -25.40 -11.89 6.10
CA GLN A 31 -24.64 -10.68 6.30
C GLN A 31 -23.74 -10.95 7.50
N ALA A 32 -22.45 -11.11 7.24
CA ALA A 32 -21.44 -11.07 8.28
C ALA A 32 -21.68 -9.78 9.06
N ARG A 33 -22.16 -9.92 10.31
CA ARG A 33 -22.18 -8.80 11.24
C ARG A 33 -20.74 -8.29 11.32
N PRO A 34 -20.47 -6.99 11.11
CA PRO A 34 -19.14 -6.47 11.32
C PRO A 34 -18.84 -6.62 12.81
N GLY A 35 -18.13 -7.68 13.18
CA GLY A 35 -17.55 -7.80 14.51
C GLY A 35 -16.67 -6.57 14.68
N ARG A 36 -16.97 -5.72 15.67
CA ARG A 36 -16.15 -4.52 15.96
C ARG A 36 -14.68 -4.95 15.97
N ALA A 37 -13.93 -4.50 14.95
CA ALA A 37 -12.50 -4.74 14.84
C ALA A 37 -11.82 -4.33 16.14
N VAL A 38 -10.72 -5.01 16.50
CA VAL A 38 -9.91 -4.57 17.63
C VAL A 38 -9.40 -3.16 17.31
N GLU A 39 -9.38 -2.26 18.29
CA GLU A 39 -8.97 -0.88 18.09
C GLU A 39 -7.78 -0.58 19.01
N ALA A 40 -6.69 -0.04 18.45
CA ALA A 40 -5.64 0.61 19.22
C ALA A 40 -6.03 2.07 19.45
N THR A 41 -6.12 2.51 20.70
CA THR A 41 -6.66 3.84 21.04
C THR A 41 -5.65 4.77 21.69
N ALA A 42 -4.54 4.23 22.19
CA ALA A 42 -3.45 5.02 22.73
C ALA A 42 -2.13 4.26 22.63
N VAL A 43 -1.03 4.99 22.49
CA VAL A 43 0.32 4.44 22.50
C VAL A 43 1.21 5.31 23.36
N ARG A 44 2.14 4.69 24.08
CA ARG A 44 3.13 5.38 24.92
C ARG A 44 4.48 4.71 24.80
N LEU A 45 5.53 5.53 24.80
CA LEU A 45 6.88 5.09 25.09
C LEU A 45 7.24 5.61 26.48
N LEU A 46 7.64 4.71 27.36
CA LEU A 46 8.15 5.02 28.70
C LEU A 46 9.62 4.65 28.74
N ASP A 47 10.44 5.44 29.42
CA ASP A 47 11.86 5.18 29.60
C ASP A 47 12.23 5.52 31.04
N ASP A 48 12.95 4.60 31.68
CA ASP A 48 13.45 4.73 33.05
C ASP A 48 14.98 4.82 33.12
N GLY A 49 15.64 4.97 31.95
CA GLY A 49 17.09 5.04 31.82
C GLY A 49 17.79 3.67 31.78
N LYS A 50 17.08 2.59 32.09
CA LYS A 50 17.58 1.20 31.99
C LYS A 50 16.84 0.40 30.92
N SER A 51 15.55 0.67 30.76
CA SER A 51 14.66 -0.01 29.84
C SER A 51 13.70 0.99 29.19
N THR A 52 13.28 0.67 27.97
CA THR A 52 12.21 1.38 27.28
C THR A 52 11.00 0.46 27.16
N THR A 53 9.84 0.92 27.61
CA THR A 53 8.58 0.19 27.49
C THR A 53 7.72 0.80 26.41
N PHE A 54 7.39 0.01 25.39
CA PHE A 54 6.33 0.33 24.42
C PHE A 54 4.99 -0.17 24.95
N GLU A 55 4.03 0.72 25.12
CA GLU A 55 2.67 0.39 25.58
C GLU A 55 1.63 0.73 24.51
N LEU A 56 0.83 -0.25 24.09
CA LEU A 56 -0.31 -0.08 23.19
C LEU A 56 -1.61 -0.41 23.93
N THR A 57 -2.53 0.56 23.99
CA THR A 57 -3.88 0.35 24.54
C THR A 57 -4.80 -0.18 23.45
N ILE A 58 -5.40 -1.35 23.70
CA ILE A 58 -6.24 -2.09 22.75
C ILE A 58 -7.63 -2.37 23.33
N SER A 59 -8.65 -2.38 22.47
CA SER A 59 -10.05 -2.53 22.90
C SER A 59 -10.46 -3.95 23.29
N LYS A 60 -9.73 -4.96 22.81
CA LYS A 60 -9.97 -6.40 23.04
C LYS A 60 -8.65 -7.15 23.10
N ASP A 61 -8.70 -8.34 23.68
CA ASP A 61 -7.58 -9.27 23.70
C ASP A 61 -7.24 -9.72 22.27
N LEU A 62 -5.95 -9.99 22.06
CA LEU A 62 -5.42 -10.51 20.80
C LEU A 62 -4.16 -11.32 21.10
N THR A 63 -3.71 -12.11 20.12
CA THR A 63 -2.41 -12.78 20.19
C THR A 63 -1.39 -11.98 19.39
N ALA A 64 -0.31 -11.53 20.04
CA ALA A 64 0.77 -10.81 19.38
C ALA A 64 2.00 -11.73 19.26
N GLN A 65 2.69 -11.70 18.12
CA GLN A 65 4.03 -12.27 18.00
C GLN A 65 5.05 -11.13 18.05
N VAL A 66 6.03 -11.24 18.94
CA VAL A 66 7.04 -10.19 19.13
C VAL A 66 8.43 -10.78 18.91
N TYR A 67 9.22 -10.15 18.05
CA TYR A 67 10.56 -10.61 17.69
C TYR A 67 11.45 -9.43 17.28
N THR A 68 12.75 -9.65 17.10
CA THR A 68 13.71 -8.62 16.68
C THR A 68 14.30 -8.91 15.31
N LEU A 69 14.72 -7.87 14.59
CA LEU A 69 15.44 -7.97 13.32
C LEU A 69 16.73 -7.15 13.39
N ALA A 70 17.80 -7.63 12.76
CA ALA A 70 19.00 -6.85 12.49
C ALA A 70 18.91 -6.12 11.13
N ASN A 71 19.78 -5.13 10.93
CA ASN A 71 20.03 -4.47 9.66
C ASN A 71 18.78 -3.86 8.97
N PRO A 72 18.24 -2.74 9.49
CA PRO A 72 18.57 -2.08 10.76
C PRO A 72 17.94 -2.80 11.98
N TYR A 73 18.44 -2.50 13.18
CA TYR A 73 17.91 -3.06 14.43
C TYR A 73 16.47 -2.61 14.67
N ARG A 74 15.58 -3.59 14.83
CA ARG A 74 14.14 -3.38 14.97
C ARG A 74 13.52 -4.38 15.93
N VAL A 75 12.41 -3.99 16.54
CA VAL A 75 11.48 -4.89 17.23
C VAL A 75 10.16 -4.89 16.47
N VAL A 76 9.68 -6.07 16.09
CA VAL A 76 8.45 -6.24 15.31
C VAL A 76 7.39 -6.92 16.16
N LEU A 77 6.19 -6.36 16.14
CA LEU A 77 4.99 -6.92 16.76
C LEU A 77 3.99 -7.24 15.63
N ASP A 78 3.76 -8.52 15.37
CA ASP A 78 2.72 -9.00 14.47
C ASP A 78 1.42 -9.23 15.23
N LEU A 79 0.33 -8.65 14.71
CA LEU A 79 -0.97 -8.55 15.36
C LEU A 79 -2.05 -9.01 14.37
N PRO A 80 -3.19 -9.54 14.84
CA PRO A 80 -4.39 -9.70 14.01
C PRO A 80 -4.89 -8.34 13.52
N GLU A 81 -5.80 -8.36 12.54
CA GLU A 81 -6.42 -7.14 12.02
C GLU A 81 -6.95 -6.24 13.14
N MET A 82 -6.50 -4.99 13.12
CA MET A 82 -6.96 -3.98 14.06
C MET A 82 -6.91 -2.58 13.45
N ALA A 83 -7.83 -1.73 13.89
CA ALA A 83 -7.85 -0.32 13.52
C ALA A 83 -6.97 0.49 14.47
N PHE A 84 -6.05 1.29 13.93
CA PHE A 84 -5.23 2.20 14.71
C PHE A 84 -5.91 3.58 14.78
N ARG A 85 -6.50 3.89 15.93
CA ARG A 85 -7.09 5.21 16.27
C ARG A 85 -6.14 5.96 17.20
N LEU A 86 -4.94 6.21 16.68
CA LEU A 86 -3.87 6.89 17.41
C LEU A 86 -3.78 8.35 16.95
N ASP A 87 -3.13 9.16 17.78
CA ASP A 87 -2.78 10.53 17.41
C ASP A 87 -1.91 10.55 16.13
N ALA A 88 -2.10 11.54 15.25
CA ALA A 88 -1.36 11.62 13.97
C ALA A 88 0.15 11.84 14.14
N ALA A 89 0.60 12.28 15.31
CA ALA A 89 2.02 12.38 15.68
C ALA A 89 2.58 11.09 16.31
N ALA A 90 1.73 10.09 16.62
CA ALA A 90 2.18 8.82 17.16
C ALA A 90 3.18 8.14 16.22
N GLY A 91 4.29 7.66 16.77
CA GLY A 91 5.35 6.99 16.00
C GLY A 91 6.49 7.89 15.57
N LYS A 92 6.28 9.21 15.55
CA LYS A 92 7.25 10.19 15.03
C LYS A 92 8.33 10.60 16.03
N GLN A 93 8.04 10.52 17.33
CA GLN A 93 8.98 10.84 18.39
C GLN A 93 9.37 9.56 19.14
N GLY A 94 10.66 9.24 19.10
CA GLY A 94 11.25 8.19 19.90
C GLY A 94 11.42 8.58 21.37
N ARG A 95 11.76 7.57 22.18
CA ARG A 95 12.18 7.72 23.57
C ARG A 95 13.02 6.51 23.96
N GLY A 96 14.07 6.73 24.74
CA GLY A 96 14.99 5.68 25.17
C GLY A 96 15.64 4.98 23.99
N VAL A 97 15.58 3.65 23.94
CA VAL A 97 16.19 2.85 22.85
C VAL A 97 15.35 2.81 21.57
N VAL A 98 14.11 3.31 21.60
CA VAL A 98 13.24 3.39 20.43
C VAL A 98 13.39 4.77 19.79
N SER A 99 13.91 4.84 18.58
CA SER A 99 14.10 6.11 17.85
C SER A 99 12.82 6.58 17.16
N ALA A 100 12.01 5.64 16.66
CA ALA A 100 10.71 5.87 16.05
C ALA A 100 9.90 4.56 16.06
N PHE A 101 8.61 4.63 15.76
CA PHE A 101 7.85 3.43 15.44
C PHE A 101 6.82 3.66 14.35
N ARG A 102 6.48 2.59 13.65
CA ARG A 102 5.52 2.57 12.55
C ARG A 102 4.48 1.52 12.83
N TYR A 103 3.27 1.74 12.33
CA TYR A 103 2.17 0.81 12.53
C TYR A 103 1.20 0.85 11.35
N GLY A 104 0.51 -0.25 11.11
CA GLY A 104 -0.54 -0.32 10.10
C GLY A 104 -0.83 -1.75 9.69
N LEU A 105 -1.76 -1.91 8.74
CA LEU A 105 -1.98 -3.20 8.10
C LEU A 105 -0.77 -3.55 7.22
N PHE A 106 -0.16 -4.70 7.48
CA PHE A 106 1.00 -5.16 6.68
C PHE A 106 0.63 -6.30 5.71
N ALA A 107 -0.54 -6.90 5.90
CA ALA A 107 -1.19 -7.82 4.98
C ALA A 107 -2.71 -7.80 5.26
N GLN A 108 -3.49 -8.43 4.39
CA GLN A 108 -4.92 -8.60 4.63
C GLN A 108 -5.15 -9.33 5.96
N ASN A 109 -6.02 -8.77 6.80
CA ASN A 109 -6.35 -9.26 8.14
C ASN A 109 -5.17 -9.32 9.13
N LYS A 110 -4.06 -8.62 8.86
CA LYS A 110 -2.89 -8.58 9.75
C LYS A 110 -2.35 -7.16 9.92
N ALA A 111 -2.10 -6.79 11.17
CA ALA A 111 -1.49 -5.52 11.55
C ALA A 111 -0.08 -5.74 12.09
N ARG A 112 0.79 -4.75 11.92
CA ARG A 112 2.16 -4.80 12.43
C ARG A 112 2.52 -3.49 13.09
N VAL A 113 3.30 -3.56 14.16
CA VAL A 113 4.05 -2.43 14.71
C VAL A 113 5.54 -2.73 14.57
N VAL A 114 6.30 -1.81 14.01
CA VAL A 114 7.77 -1.89 13.91
C VAL A 114 8.35 -0.76 14.75
N LEU A 115 9.16 -1.11 15.74
CA LEU A 115 9.94 -0.18 16.56
C LEU A 115 11.34 -0.10 15.96
N ASP A 116 11.71 1.06 15.43
CA ASP A 116 13.07 1.35 14.99
C ASP A 116 13.91 1.64 16.25
N THR A 117 15.04 0.93 16.43
CA THR A 117 15.86 1.07 17.64
C THR A 117 17.22 1.70 17.35
N THR A 118 17.75 2.43 18.33
CA THR A 118 19.06 3.12 18.22
C THR A 118 20.25 2.17 18.22
N GLY A 119 20.03 0.91 18.58
CA GLY A 119 21.01 -0.16 18.61
C GLY A 119 20.34 -1.53 18.82
N PRO A 120 21.13 -2.59 19.06
CA PRO A 120 20.59 -3.90 19.38
C PRO A 120 19.86 -3.85 20.72
N VAL A 121 18.70 -4.50 20.79
CA VAL A 121 17.89 -4.57 22.02
C VAL A 121 17.44 -6.00 22.27
N GLY A 122 17.30 -6.34 23.56
CA GLY A 122 16.64 -7.56 24.02
C GLY A 122 15.20 -7.29 24.44
N ILE A 123 14.30 -8.23 24.14
CA ILE A 123 12.91 -8.20 24.64
C ILE A 123 12.91 -8.87 26.03
N VAL A 124 12.74 -8.08 27.09
CA VAL A 124 12.66 -8.58 28.47
C VAL A 124 11.30 -9.20 28.75
N SER A 125 10.24 -8.56 28.25
CA SER A 125 8.88 -9.08 28.35
C SER A 125 7.99 -8.52 27.25
N ALA A 126 6.98 -9.29 26.86
CA ALA A 126 5.89 -8.86 26.00
C ALA A 126 4.60 -9.47 26.58
N GLY A 127 3.67 -8.64 27.03
CA GLY A 127 2.48 -9.13 27.74
C GLY A 127 1.31 -8.17 27.72
N MET A 128 0.10 -8.71 27.84
CA MET A 128 -1.13 -7.95 27.91
C MET A 128 -1.70 -7.94 29.32
N THR A 129 -2.06 -6.76 29.81
CA THR A 129 -2.71 -6.57 31.11
C THR A 129 -3.99 -5.77 30.95
N ARG A 130 -5.02 -6.10 31.73
CA ARG A 130 -6.25 -5.29 31.74
C ARG A 130 -5.97 -3.96 32.44
N ILE A 131 -6.42 -2.85 31.85
CA ILE A 131 -6.30 -1.53 32.48
C ILE A 131 -7.32 -1.45 33.63
N PRO A 132 -6.91 -1.12 34.87
CA PRO A 132 -7.84 -0.99 35.99
C PRO A 132 -8.98 -0.01 35.70
N GLY A 133 -10.22 -0.41 36.00
CA GLY A 133 -11.41 0.40 35.73
C GLY A 133 -11.80 0.51 34.25
N SER A 134 -11.15 -0.21 33.33
CA SER A 134 -11.45 -0.18 31.90
C SER A 134 -11.66 -1.58 31.31
N LYS A 135 -12.42 -1.64 30.21
CA LYS A 135 -12.52 -2.85 29.37
C LYS A 135 -11.31 -3.03 28.46
N ALA A 136 -10.52 -1.98 28.26
CA ALA A 136 -9.32 -2.00 27.42
C ALA A 136 -8.17 -2.79 28.07
N LEU A 137 -7.29 -3.32 27.22
CA LEU A 137 -6.06 -3.97 27.62
C LEU A 137 -4.87 -3.12 27.20
N LYS A 138 -3.74 -3.34 27.86
CA LYS A 138 -2.45 -2.73 27.59
C LYS A 138 -1.48 -3.83 27.19
N LEU A 139 -1.07 -3.84 25.92
CA LEU A 139 0.06 -4.61 25.43
C LEU A 139 1.34 -3.83 25.75
N ALA A 140 2.18 -4.37 26.64
CA ALA A 140 3.45 -3.77 27.02
C ALA A 140 4.61 -4.64 26.52
N VAL A 141 5.57 -4.03 25.84
CA VAL A 141 6.83 -4.66 25.41
C VAL A 141 8.00 -3.90 26.05
N VAL A 142 8.77 -4.57 26.88
CA VAL A 142 9.91 -3.99 27.62
C VAL A 142 11.21 -4.34 26.90
N LEU A 143 11.96 -3.31 26.52
CA LEU A 143 13.20 -3.39 25.75
C LEU A 143 14.38 -2.92 26.60
N VAL A 144 15.49 -3.64 26.51
CA VAL A 144 16.77 -3.22 27.11
C VAL A 144 17.86 -3.17 26.04
N PRO A 145 18.79 -2.19 26.07
CA PRO A 145 19.96 -2.22 25.22
C PRO A 145 20.75 -3.51 25.45
N MET A 146 21.35 -4.06 24.39
CA MET A 146 22.27 -5.18 24.49
C MET A 146 23.41 -5.07 23.48
N ASP A 147 24.48 -5.84 23.71
CA ASP A 147 25.62 -5.86 22.80
C ASP A 147 25.28 -6.53 21.46
N ALA A 148 25.83 -5.99 20.36
CA ALA A 148 25.60 -6.53 19.02
C ALA A 148 26.07 -7.99 18.85
N ALA A 149 27.15 -8.37 19.53
CA ALA A 149 27.64 -9.75 19.54
C ALA A 149 26.64 -10.71 20.22
N ALA A 150 25.99 -10.26 21.31
CA ALA A 150 24.95 -11.02 21.99
C ALA A 150 23.65 -11.08 21.18
N PHE A 151 23.36 -10.04 20.38
CA PHE A 151 22.18 -10.00 19.49
C PHE A 151 22.20 -11.13 18.44
N GLY A 152 23.36 -11.39 17.82
CA GLY A 152 23.55 -12.46 16.84
C GLY A 152 23.78 -13.86 17.44
N GLY A 153 23.99 -13.96 18.76
CA GLY A 153 24.35 -15.19 19.47
C GLY A 153 23.17 -16.00 20.04
N GLY A 154 21.93 -15.51 19.97
CA GLY A 154 20.75 -16.32 20.32
C GLY A 154 19.66 -15.69 21.19
N THR A 155 19.43 -14.37 21.21
CA THR A 155 18.34 -13.79 22.03
C THR A 155 17.45 -12.76 21.32
N GLY A 156 17.23 -12.90 20.01
CA GLY A 156 16.36 -11.97 19.27
C GLY A 156 15.35 -12.60 18.29
N ALA A 157 15.65 -13.80 17.78
CA ALA A 157 14.81 -14.55 16.85
C ALA A 157 13.97 -15.64 17.53
N SER A 158 14.00 -15.73 18.87
CA SER A 158 13.09 -16.60 19.59
C SER A 158 11.70 -15.98 19.54
N LEU A 159 10.79 -16.61 18.78
CA LEU A 159 9.37 -16.33 18.82
C LEU A 159 8.91 -16.40 20.29
N ALA A 160 8.72 -15.25 20.96
CA ALA A 160 7.91 -15.20 22.16
C ALA A 160 6.45 -15.36 21.72
N ALA A 161 6.10 -16.59 21.35
CA ALA A 161 4.76 -16.98 20.97
C ALA A 161 4.07 -17.60 22.19
N ALA A 162 2.90 -17.07 22.54
CA ALA A 162 1.85 -17.93 23.05
C ALA A 162 1.49 -18.91 21.90
N THR A 163 1.55 -20.21 22.17
CA THR A 163 1.68 -21.36 21.24
C THR A 163 0.40 -21.65 20.40
N PRO A 164 0.42 -22.57 19.41
CA PRO A 164 0.75 -22.31 18.00
C PRO A 164 -0.35 -22.70 16.98
N GLY A 165 -0.29 -22.13 15.77
CA GLY A 165 -1.07 -22.54 14.60
C GLY A 165 -0.17 -22.63 13.35
N GLU A 166 -0.27 -23.77 12.69
CA GLU A 166 0.59 -24.37 11.65
C GLU A 166 0.95 -23.46 10.45
N LEU A 167 2.26 -23.30 10.20
CA LEU A 167 2.79 -22.71 8.98
C LEU A 167 2.77 -23.76 7.88
N VAL A 168 1.93 -23.56 6.87
CA VAL A 168 1.95 -24.37 5.65
C VAL A 168 3.21 -24.00 4.83
N PRO A 169 3.98 -24.97 4.31
CA PRO A 169 5.16 -24.67 3.48
C PRO A 169 4.77 -23.90 2.22
N ASP A 170 5.48 -22.81 1.97
CA ASP A 170 5.41 -22.03 0.74
C ASP A 170 5.92 -22.88 -0.42
N LYS A 171 5.03 -23.27 -1.34
CA LYS A 171 5.43 -23.85 -2.62
C LYS A 171 5.90 -22.68 -3.48
N GLY A 172 7.20 -22.65 -3.72
CA GLY A 172 7.86 -21.68 -4.57
C GLY A 172 7.09 -21.39 -5.86
N LEU A 173 7.24 -20.16 -6.34
CA LEU A 173 6.66 -19.69 -7.59
C LEU A 173 6.83 -20.77 -8.67
N PRO A 174 5.74 -21.19 -9.35
CA PRO A 174 5.85 -22.22 -10.36
C PRO A 174 6.76 -21.73 -11.49
N GLU A 175 7.92 -22.34 -11.53
CA GLU A 175 8.86 -22.29 -12.63
C GLU A 175 8.21 -22.99 -13.84
N THR A 176 8.34 -22.38 -15.01
CA THR A 176 7.96 -22.92 -16.32
C THR A 176 6.48 -23.31 -16.51
N ALA A 177 5.68 -22.34 -16.94
CA ALA A 177 4.69 -22.60 -17.96
C ALA A 177 4.59 -21.35 -18.81
N GLU A 178 4.73 -21.48 -20.13
CA GLU A 178 4.18 -20.51 -21.07
C GLU A 178 2.70 -20.35 -20.70
N ARG A 179 2.38 -19.35 -19.87
CA ARG A 179 1.00 -18.99 -19.62
C ARG A 179 0.47 -18.51 -20.96
N GLN A 180 -0.32 -19.38 -21.61
CA GLN A 180 -1.18 -18.98 -22.70
C GLN A 180 -1.95 -17.75 -22.20
N ARG A 181 -1.66 -16.59 -22.80
CA ARG A 181 -2.37 -15.35 -22.50
C ARG A 181 -3.85 -15.69 -22.59
N ARG A 182 -4.58 -15.49 -21.49
CA ARG A 182 -6.04 -15.65 -21.54
C ARG A 182 -6.56 -14.67 -22.57
N ASP A 183 -7.42 -15.15 -23.46
CA ASP A 183 -8.08 -14.31 -24.47
C ASP A 183 -9.09 -13.40 -23.75
N HIS A 184 -8.59 -12.31 -23.17
CA HIS A 184 -9.43 -11.32 -22.51
C HIS A 184 -10.09 -10.46 -23.58
N ALA A 185 -11.42 -10.34 -23.52
CA ALA A 185 -12.17 -9.48 -24.45
C ALA A 185 -11.80 -7.99 -24.35
N LYS A 186 -11.08 -7.58 -23.30
CA LYS A 186 -10.62 -6.21 -23.03
C LYS A 186 -9.20 -6.24 -22.45
N PRO A 187 -8.34 -5.27 -22.80
CA PRO A 187 -7.04 -5.16 -22.16
C PRO A 187 -7.16 -4.98 -20.64
N VAL A 188 -6.32 -5.67 -19.89
CA VAL A 188 -6.26 -5.59 -18.42
C VAL A 188 -5.24 -4.54 -18.00
N ILE A 189 -5.68 -3.52 -17.27
CA ILE A 189 -4.84 -2.45 -16.72
C ILE A 189 -4.71 -2.65 -15.23
N VAL A 190 -3.49 -2.89 -14.76
CA VAL A 190 -3.17 -2.93 -13.33
C VAL A 190 -2.65 -1.57 -12.89
N ILE A 191 -3.35 -0.94 -11.95
CA ILE A 191 -2.92 0.29 -11.28
C ILE A 191 -2.35 -0.11 -9.92
N ASP A 192 -1.14 0.33 -9.64
CA ASP A 192 -0.43 0.04 -8.41
C ASP A 192 -0.20 1.34 -7.61
N PRO A 193 -1.05 1.64 -6.61
CA PRO A 193 -0.76 2.74 -5.70
C PRO A 193 0.40 2.35 -4.78
N GLY A 194 1.52 3.08 -4.85
CA GLY A 194 2.73 2.87 -4.05
C GLY A 194 2.45 2.79 -2.54
N HIS A 195 3.33 2.10 -1.80
CA HIS A 195 3.30 2.00 -0.33
C HIS A 195 1.96 1.45 0.22
N GLY A 196 1.54 1.89 1.40
CA GLY A 196 0.27 1.52 2.04
C GLY A 196 0.47 0.91 3.43
N GLY A 197 -0.54 1.07 4.28
CA GLY A 197 -0.53 0.52 5.63
C GLY A 197 0.65 1.03 6.44
N ILE A 198 1.55 0.11 6.83
CA ILE A 198 2.73 0.43 7.64
C ILE A 198 3.79 1.27 6.90
N ASP A 199 3.81 1.22 5.57
CA ASP A 199 4.69 2.04 4.76
C ASP A 199 3.96 3.33 4.35
N PRO A 200 4.31 4.50 4.93
CA PRO A 200 3.69 5.76 4.55
C PRO A 200 4.17 6.30 3.20
N GLY A 201 5.28 5.77 2.67
CA GLY A 201 6.07 6.45 1.63
C GLY A 201 6.70 7.74 2.13
N ALA A 202 6.93 8.67 1.23
CA ALA A 202 7.38 10.02 1.54
C ALA A 202 6.38 10.76 2.46
N LEU A 203 6.92 11.55 3.38
CA LEU A 203 6.16 12.48 4.20
C LEU A 203 6.41 13.91 3.69
N GLY A 204 5.33 14.61 3.33
CA GLY A 204 5.40 16.01 2.95
C GLY A 204 5.63 16.95 4.14
N ALA A 205 5.87 18.22 3.84
CA ALA A 205 6.13 19.25 4.85
C ALA A 205 5.00 19.37 5.88
N ASN A 206 3.75 19.15 5.46
CA ASN A 206 2.57 19.19 6.31
C ASN A 206 2.17 17.81 6.87
N ASN A 207 3.11 16.84 6.91
CA ASN A 207 2.88 15.46 7.36
C ASN A 207 1.89 14.66 6.51
N VAL A 208 1.63 15.07 5.27
CA VAL A 208 0.82 14.30 4.34
C VAL A 208 1.64 13.10 3.88
N ALA A 209 1.08 11.90 4.01
CA ALA A 209 1.73 10.68 3.57
C ALA A 209 1.46 10.41 2.09
N GLU A 210 2.51 10.10 1.34
CA GLU A 210 2.45 9.71 -0.07
C GLU A 210 1.40 8.63 -0.32
N LYS A 211 1.36 7.58 0.51
CA LYS A 211 0.40 6.46 0.38
C LYS A 211 -1.06 6.89 0.23
N SER A 212 -1.43 8.03 0.83
CA SER A 212 -2.79 8.58 0.80
C SER A 212 -3.05 9.31 -0.51
N VAL A 213 -2.09 10.12 -0.98
CA VAL A 213 -2.16 10.87 -2.24
C VAL A 213 -2.25 9.91 -3.41
N VAL A 214 -1.35 8.93 -3.48
CA VAL A 214 -1.28 7.99 -4.62
C VAL A 214 -2.49 7.07 -4.66
N LEU A 215 -3.06 6.68 -3.51
CA LEU A 215 -4.32 5.93 -3.45
C LEU A 215 -5.48 6.76 -3.99
N ALA A 216 -5.58 8.03 -3.59
CA ALA A 216 -6.65 8.91 -4.05
C ALA A 216 -6.61 9.09 -5.59
N VAL A 217 -5.42 9.36 -6.15
CA VAL A 217 -5.24 9.45 -7.61
C VAL A 217 -5.54 8.13 -8.30
N ALA A 218 -5.11 7.00 -7.75
CA ALA A 218 -5.36 5.68 -8.32
C ALA A 218 -6.86 5.34 -8.37
N LEU A 219 -7.63 5.70 -7.33
CA LEU A 219 -9.08 5.52 -7.30
C LEU A 219 -9.77 6.35 -8.38
N GLN A 220 -9.35 7.60 -8.57
CA GLN A 220 -9.85 8.47 -9.65
C GLN A 220 -9.49 7.91 -11.04
N LEU A 221 -8.25 7.41 -11.21
CA LEU A 221 -7.81 6.79 -12.45
C LEU A 221 -8.61 5.54 -12.78
N LYS A 222 -8.87 4.67 -11.77
CA LYS A 222 -9.74 3.51 -11.94
C LYS A 222 -11.13 3.92 -12.39
N ALA A 223 -11.71 4.95 -11.77
CA ALA A 223 -13.02 5.46 -12.16
C ALA A 223 -13.01 6.01 -13.60
N ALA A 224 -12.00 6.78 -13.98
CA ALA A 224 -11.84 7.34 -15.32
C ALA A 224 -11.73 6.25 -16.40
N LEU A 225 -10.89 5.22 -16.18
CA LEU A 225 -10.75 4.10 -17.09
C LEU A 225 -12.01 3.23 -17.16
N ALA A 226 -12.67 2.97 -16.02
CA ALA A 226 -13.90 2.18 -15.97
C ALA A 226 -15.06 2.84 -16.74
N LYS A 227 -15.17 4.17 -16.71
CA LYS A 227 -16.18 4.93 -17.47
C LYS A 227 -16.10 4.66 -18.98
N THR A 228 -14.91 4.38 -19.51
CA THR A 228 -14.74 4.08 -20.95
C THR A 228 -15.33 2.73 -21.36
N ARG A 229 -15.51 1.81 -20.41
CA ARG A 229 -15.91 0.40 -20.61
C ARG A 229 -15.00 -0.41 -21.55
N ARG A 230 -13.83 0.14 -21.94
CA ARG A 230 -12.87 -0.49 -22.88
C ARG A 230 -11.83 -1.38 -22.21
N TYR A 231 -11.65 -1.25 -20.90
CA TYR A 231 -10.60 -1.93 -20.15
C TYR A 231 -11.19 -2.70 -18.98
N GLU A 232 -10.49 -3.76 -18.58
CA GLU A 232 -10.64 -4.34 -17.25
C GLU A 232 -9.60 -3.70 -16.33
N VAL A 233 -10.03 -3.06 -15.24
CA VAL A 233 -9.12 -2.31 -14.36
C VAL A 233 -8.99 -3.00 -13.02
N LYS A 234 -7.76 -3.35 -12.66
CA LYS A 234 -7.40 -3.99 -11.38
C LYS A 234 -6.51 -3.05 -10.58
N MET A 235 -6.56 -3.17 -9.25
CA MET A 235 -5.69 -2.42 -8.35
C MET A 235 -4.98 -3.39 -7.40
N THR A 236 -3.69 -3.17 -7.14
CA THR A 236 -2.93 -3.96 -6.17
C THR A 236 -3.43 -3.75 -4.74
N ARG A 237 -3.94 -2.55 -4.43
CA ARG A 237 -4.69 -2.22 -3.21
C ARG A 237 -5.78 -1.19 -3.51
N THR A 238 -6.91 -1.28 -2.80
CA THR A 238 -8.01 -0.28 -2.84
C THR A 238 -8.15 0.50 -1.55
N ASP A 239 -7.40 0.12 -0.53
CA ASP A 239 -7.48 0.64 0.83
C ASP A 239 -6.06 0.89 1.39
N ASP A 240 -5.98 1.40 2.62
CA ASP A 240 -4.71 1.67 3.30
C ASP A 240 -4.08 0.40 3.89
N VAL A 241 -3.59 -0.46 2.99
CA VAL A 241 -2.93 -1.74 3.31
C VAL A 241 -1.60 -1.83 2.58
N PHE A 242 -0.58 -2.32 3.28
CA PHE A 242 0.72 -2.61 2.66
C PHE A 242 0.60 -3.79 1.69
N VAL A 243 1.25 -3.66 0.53
CA VAL A 243 1.44 -4.75 -0.43
C VAL A 243 2.91 -4.81 -0.78
N SER A 244 3.56 -5.95 -0.52
CA SER A 244 4.97 -6.14 -0.82
C SER A 244 5.25 -6.05 -2.32
N LEU A 245 6.47 -5.66 -2.71
CA LEU A 245 6.87 -5.55 -4.12
C LEU A 245 6.65 -6.86 -4.88
N GLU A 246 7.02 -8.00 -4.30
CA GLU A 246 6.80 -9.32 -4.91
C GLU A 246 5.31 -9.60 -5.14
N ARG A 247 4.44 -9.34 -4.16
CA ARG A 247 3.00 -9.53 -4.32
C ARG A 247 2.41 -8.63 -5.41
N ARG A 248 2.92 -7.40 -5.60
CA ARG A 248 2.49 -6.51 -6.70
C ARG A 248 2.82 -7.14 -8.07
N LEU A 249 4.03 -7.68 -8.23
CA LEU A 249 4.44 -8.42 -9.44
C LEU A 249 3.56 -9.66 -9.66
N LYS A 250 3.38 -10.46 -8.61
CA LYS A 250 2.56 -11.69 -8.65
C LYS A 250 1.10 -11.38 -9.00
N PHE A 251 0.53 -10.32 -8.44
CA PHE A 251 -0.83 -9.88 -8.76
C PHE A 251 -0.96 -9.47 -10.23
N SER A 252 0.02 -8.75 -10.78
CA SER A 252 0.08 -8.40 -12.21
C SER A 252 0.13 -9.64 -13.12
N ALA A 253 0.92 -10.64 -12.75
CA ALA A 253 0.99 -11.92 -13.47
C ALA A 253 -0.29 -12.76 -13.33
N GLU A 254 -0.87 -12.84 -12.12
CA GLU A 254 -2.09 -13.60 -11.85
C GLU A 254 -3.31 -13.05 -12.60
N THR A 255 -3.33 -11.73 -12.85
CA THR A 255 -4.40 -11.03 -13.57
C THR A 255 -4.15 -10.92 -15.09
N ASP A 256 -3.03 -11.47 -15.58
CA ASP A 256 -2.59 -11.37 -16.98
C ASP A 256 -2.62 -9.91 -17.51
N ALA A 257 -1.99 -8.99 -16.76
CA ALA A 257 -1.98 -7.57 -17.10
C ALA A 257 -1.42 -7.29 -18.51
N ASP A 258 -2.07 -6.38 -19.24
CA ASP A 258 -1.59 -5.85 -20.53
C ASP A 258 -0.85 -4.50 -20.38
N LEU A 259 -1.00 -3.86 -19.21
CA LEU A 259 -0.27 -2.66 -18.82
C LEU A 259 -0.26 -2.54 -17.29
N PHE A 260 0.92 -2.27 -16.73
CA PHE A 260 1.13 -2.02 -15.31
C PHE A 260 1.55 -0.56 -15.08
N ILE A 261 0.85 0.16 -14.20
CA ILE A 261 1.13 1.56 -13.88
C ILE A 261 1.29 1.68 -12.37
N SER A 262 2.52 1.90 -11.91
CA SER A 262 2.78 2.27 -10.51
C SER A 262 2.69 3.78 -10.32
N LEU A 263 2.03 4.23 -9.26
CA LEU A 263 1.86 5.64 -8.90
C LEU A 263 2.57 5.93 -7.58
N HIS A 264 3.47 6.91 -7.61
CA HIS A 264 4.28 7.38 -6.49
C HIS A 264 4.26 8.93 -6.43
N ALA A 265 4.68 9.48 -5.29
CA ALA A 265 4.92 10.90 -5.09
C ALA A 265 6.11 11.07 -4.13
N ASP A 266 7.31 11.15 -4.69
CA ASP A 266 8.57 11.17 -3.97
C ASP A 266 8.78 12.39 -3.06
N SER A 267 9.82 12.37 -2.23
CA SER A 267 10.37 13.50 -1.49
C SER A 267 11.87 13.55 -1.63
N ILE A 268 12.42 14.74 -1.83
CA ILE A 268 13.87 14.97 -1.77
C ILE A 268 14.27 15.28 -0.33
N GLU A 269 15.28 14.56 0.18
CA GLU A 269 15.78 14.71 1.55
C GLU A 269 16.49 16.04 1.79
N GLU A 270 17.17 16.58 0.77
CA GLU A 270 17.91 17.82 0.91
C GLU A 270 16.99 19.04 0.82
N LYS A 271 16.62 19.58 1.99
CA LYS A 271 15.72 20.74 2.12
C LYS A 271 16.17 21.99 1.33
N SER A 272 17.47 22.16 1.08
CA SER A 272 18.02 23.29 0.33
C SER A 272 17.55 23.34 -1.13
N ILE A 273 17.25 22.17 -1.72
CA ILE A 273 16.80 22.03 -3.11
C ILE A 273 15.38 21.49 -3.23
N ALA A 274 14.76 21.05 -2.13
CA ALA A 274 13.40 20.52 -2.09
C ALA A 274 12.35 21.47 -2.71
N ASP A 275 12.50 22.79 -2.52
CA ASP A 275 11.59 23.77 -3.13
C ASP A 275 11.87 24.03 -4.62
N SER A 276 13.08 23.71 -5.09
CA SER A 276 13.53 23.95 -6.46
C SER A 276 13.22 22.77 -7.40
N VAL A 277 13.10 21.56 -6.86
CA VAL A 277 12.79 20.37 -7.65
C VAL A 277 11.29 20.12 -7.67
N ARG A 278 10.73 20.04 -8.87
CA ARG A 278 9.29 19.94 -9.08
C ARG A 278 8.91 19.25 -10.37
N GLY A 279 7.67 18.77 -10.37
CA GLY A 279 6.99 18.27 -11.55
C GLY A 279 7.12 16.77 -11.74
N ALA A 280 6.15 16.21 -12.45
CA ALA A 280 6.02 14.77 -12.62
C ALA A 280 7.14 14.18 -13.49
N THR A 281 7.48 12.93 -13.21
CA THR A 281 8.49 12.14 -13.93
C THR A 281 7.97 10.73 -14.19
N VAL A 282 8.25 10.17 -15.36
CA VAL A 282 7.87 8.80 -15.72
C VAL A 282 9.12 7.93 -15.82
N TYR A 283 9.15 6.84 -15.08
CA TYR A 283 10.25 5.88 -15.03
C TYR A 283 9.90 4.58 -15.76
N THR A 284 10.88 4.02 -16.47
CA THR A 284 10.83 2.67 -17.05
C THR A 284 11.95 1.80 -16.48
N LEU A 285 11.79 0.48 -16.57
CA LEU A 285 12.82 -0.47 -16.14
C LEU A 285 14.09 -0.34 -16.99
N SER A 286 15.25 -0.29 -16.33
CA SER A 286 16.57 -0.44 -16.93
C SER A 286 17.56 -0.91 -15.87
N ASP A 287 18.43 -1.86 -16.20
CA ASP A 287 19.51 -2.28 -15.29
C ASP A 287 20.49 -1.13 -15.01
N LYS A 288 20.65 -0.23 -15.98
CA LYS A 288 21.46 0.99 -15.84
C LYS A 288 20.54 2.20 -15.65
N ALA A 289 20.73 2.92 -14.54
CA ALA A 289 20.01 4.16 -14.29
C ALA A 289 20.37 5.25 -15.32
N SER A 290 19.38 6.06 -15.72
CA SER A 290 19.58 7.17 -16.66
C SER A 290 20.38 8.33 -16.06
N ASP A 291 20.26 8.51 -14.74
CA ASP A 291 21.03 9.46 -13.95
C ASP A 291 21.09 9.00 -12.49
N GLU A 292 21.92 9.67 -11.69
CA GLU A 292 22.14 9.31 -10.28
C GLU A 292 20.88 9.48 -9.43
N GLN A 293 20.04 10.48 -9.72
CA GLN A 293 18.77 10.67 -9.00
C GLN A 293 17.82 9.49 -9.26
N ALA A 294 17.76 8.99 -10.50
CA ALA A 294 16.96 7.80 -10.83
C ALA A 294 17.47 6.55 -10.10
N ARG A 295 18.80 6.43 -9.92
CA ARG A 295 19.41 5.33 -9.15
C ARG A 295 19.01 5.38 -7.68
N ILE A 296 19.20 6.54 -7.04
CA ILE A 296 18.82 6.77 -5.63
C ILE A 296 17.32 6.51 -5.43
N MET A 297 16.50 6.99 -6.36
CA MET A 297 15.06 6.76 -6.32
C MET A 297 14.72 5.27 -6.36
N ALA A 298 15.30 4.51 -7.31
CA ALA A 298 15.08 3.09 -7.39
C ALA A 298 15.52 2.35 -6.11
N ASP A 299 16.66 2.71 -5.52
CA ASP A 299 17.14 2.10 -4.28
C ASP A 299 16.17 2.34 -3.11
N LYS A 300 15.65 3.56 -2.97
CA LYS A 300 14.66 3.94 -1.96
C LYS A 300 13.37 3.13 -2.13
N GLU A 301 12.79 3.11 -3.33
CA GLU A 301 11.55 2.38 -3.59
C GLU A 301 11.72 0.87 -3.44
N ASN A 302 12.89 0.34 -3.79
CA ASN A 302 13.23 -1.08 -3.62
C ASN A 302 13.39 -1.52 -2.15
N ALA A 303 13.43 -0.57 -1.21
CA ALA A 303 13.52 -0.79 0.23
C ALA A 303 12.15 -0.76 0.94
N SER A 304 11.03 -0.57 0.23
CA SER A 304 9.68 -0.56 0.80
C SER A 304 9.35 -1.82 1.62
N ASP A 305 9.74 -3.00 1.15
CA ASP A 305 9.54 -4.27 1.89
C ASP A 305 10.33 -4.30 3.22
N LEU A 306 11.53 -3.70 3.23
CA LEU A 306 12.33 -3.57 4.44
C LEU A 306 11.62 -2.68 5.46
N ILE A 307 10.97 -1.60 5.02
CA ILE A 307 10.19 -0.71 5.89
C ILE A 307 9.06 -1.48 6.60
N ALA A 308 8.41 -2.40 5.89
CA ALA A 308 7.37 -3.26 6.46
C ALA A 308 7.92 -4.38 7.38
N GLY A 309 9.23 -4.45 7.61
CA GLY A 309 9.85 -5.52 8.40
C GLY A 309 9.81 -6.87 7.70
N ILE A 310 9.59 -6.89 6.38
CA ILE A 310 9.80 -8.08 5.56
C ILE A 310 11.30 -8.07 5.25
N GLY A 311 12.07 -8.84 6.04
CA GLY A 311 13.48 -9.02 5.77
C GLY A 311 13.67 -9.61 4.39
N SER A 312 14.71 -9.17 3.66
CA SER A 312 15.16 -9.84 2.45
C SER A 312 15.46 -11.30 2.81
N VAL A 313 14.54 -12.20 2.49
CA VAL A 313 14.94 -13.58 2.25
C VAL A 313 15.81 -13.46 1.00
N ASN A 314 17.11 -13.57 1.20
CA ASN A 314 18.05 -13.71 0.11
C ASN A 314 17.67 -14.98 -0.65
N ASN A 315 16.80 -14.83 -1.65
CA ASN A 315 16.85 -15.63 -2.86
C ASN A 315 17.73 -14.88 -3.88
N GLU A 316 18.94 -14.51 -3.46
CA GLU A 316 20.09 -14.56 -4.36
C GLU A 316 20.59 -16.01 -4.36
N GLY A 317 19.75 -16.91 -4.86
CA GLY A 317 20.06 -18.29 -5.17
C GLY A 317 19.66 -18.47 -6.62
N GLY A 318 20.65 -18.44 -7.50
CA GLY A 318 20.44 -18.39 -8.94
C GLY A 318 19.76 -19.63 -9.48
N GLU A 319 18.92 -19.41 -10.49
CA GLU A 319 18.95 -20.20 -11.70
C GLU A 319 19.05 -19.23 -12.87
N GLU A 320 20.28 -19.00 -13.32
CA GLU A 320 20.54 -18.37 -14.61
C GLU A 320 20.26 -19.38 -15.73
N VAL A 321 19.02 -19.88 -15.82
CA VAL A 321 18.53 -20.49 -17.06
C VAL A 321 18.14 -19.35 -17.99
N LYS A 322 19.14 -18.85 -18.71
CA LYS A 322 19.00 -17.90 -19.82
C LYS A 322 18.20 -18.53 -20.96
N ASN A 323 16.88 -18.50 -20.85
CA ASN A 323 16.03 -18.70 -22.01
C ASN A 323 16.10 -17.44 -22.87
N ILE A 324 16.74 -17.53 -24.05
CA ILE A 324 16.79 -16.45 -25.06
C ILE A 324 15.39 -15.85 -25.29
N LEU A 325 14.35 -16.68 -25.23
CA LEU A 325 12.95 -16.27 -25.32
C LEU A 325 12.54 -15.28 -24.21
N ILE A 326 12.96 -15.49 -22.96
CA ILE A 326 12.67 -14.59 -21.84
C ILE A 326 13.37 -13.24 -22.06
N ASP A 327 14.61 -13.23 -22.55
CA ASP A 327 15.33 -11.99 -22.83
C ASP A 327 14.73 -11.21 -24.02
N LEU A 328 14.24 -11.92 -25.04
CA LEU A 328 13.48 -11.32 -26.13
C LEU A 328 12.15 -10.71 -25.66
N LEU A 329 11.39 -11.42 -24.83
CA LEU A 329 10.13 -10.93 -24.24
C LEU A 329 10.37 -9.71 -23.32
N LYS A 330 11.44 -9.73 -22.53
CA LYS A 330 11.85 -8.57 -21.71
C LYS A 330 12.19 -7.36 -22.58
N ARG A 331 12.91 -7.56 -23.69
CA ARG A 331 13.26 -6.48 -24.62
C ARG A 331 12.03 -5.91 -25.32
N GLU A 332 11.12 -6.75 -25.78
CA GLU A 332 9.86 -6.33 -26.37
C GLU A 332 9.02 -5.53 -25.37
N THR A 333 8.86 -6.05 -24.16
CA THR A 333 8.15 -5.39 -23.06
C THR A 333 8.79 -4.04 -22.69
N SER A 334 10.11 -3.94 -22.75
CA SER A 334 10.85 -2.69 -22.51
C SER A 334 10.55 -1.65 -23.60
N ASN A 335 10.56 -2.02 -24.88
CA ASN A 335 10.18 -1.13 -25.98
C ASN A 335 8.75 -0.60 -25.80
N PHE A 336 7.83 -1.49 -25.43
CA PHE A 336 6.44 -1.14 -25.18
C PHE A 336 6.25 -0.21 -23.98
N SER A 337 7.07 -0.39 -22.94
CA SER A 337 7.12 0.50 -21.77
C SER A 337 7.64 1.88 -22.16
N ALA A 338 8.68 1.95 -23.01
CA ALA A 338 9.22 3.20 -23.53
C ALA A 338 8.19 3.94 -24.41
N ASP A 339 7.48 3.23 -25.28
CA ASP A 339 6.40 3.78 -26.10
C ASP A 339 5.28 4.36 -25.24
N PHE A 340 4.83 3.61 -24.23
CA PHE A 340 3.81 4.10 -23.31
C PHE A 340 4.31 5.31 -22.51
N SER A 341 5.54 5.26 -21.98
CA SER A 341 6.17 6.37 -21.26
C SER A 341 6.23 7.64 -22.10
N ASN A 342 6.54 7.54 -23.40
CA ASN A 342 6.51 8.66 -24.33
C ASN A 342 5.11 9.29 -24.47
N VAL A 343 4.08 8.46 -24.63
CA VAL A 343 2.69 8.92 -24.74
C VAL A 343 2.22 9.54 -23.42
N LEU A 344 2.50 8.87 -22.31
CA LEU A 344 2.12 9.28 -20.97
C LEU A 344 2.76 10.62 -20.58
N SER A 345 4.06 10.77 -20.78
CA SER A 345 4.80 12.01 -20.50
C SER A 345 4.21 13.21 -21.27
N LYS A 346 3.82 13.02 -22.54
CA LYS A 346 3.18 14.07 -23.35
C LYS A 346 1.80 14.45 -22.81
N LYS A 347 0.98 13.48 -22.42
CA LYS A 347 -0.37 13.72 -21.89
C LYS A 347 -0.34 14.37 -20.51
N LEU A 348 0.56 13.91 -19.64
CA LEU A 348 0.79 14.55 -18.34
C LEU A 348 1.29 15.98 -18.50
N GLY A 349 2.21 16.25 -19.42
CA GLY A 349 2.70 17.62 -19.67
C GLY A 349 1.67 18.61 -20.21
N GLN A 350 0.52 18.13 -20.70
CA GLN A 350 -0.63 18.98 -21.05
C GLN A 350 -1.50 19.31 -19.83
N ALA A 351 -1.40 18.51 -18.76
CA ALA A 351 -2.24 18.60 -17.58
C ALA A 351 -1.52 19.23 -16.37
N ILE A 352 -0.26 18.88 -16.16
CA ILE A 352 0.51 19.27 -14.98
C ILE A 352 1.95 19.66 -15.36
N THR A 353 2.66 20.31 -14.42
CA THR A 353 4.08 20.58 -14.58
C THR A 353 4.88 19.28 -14.57
N MET A 354 5.77 19.13 -15.55
CA MET A 354 6.70 18.00 -15.66
C MET A 354 8.09 18.42 -15.20
N SER A 355 8.87 17.44 -14.73
CA SER A 355 10.30 17.61 -14.51
C SER A 355 11.02 18.00 -15.81
N ARG A 356 12.15 18.71 -15.68
CA ARG A 356 13.01 19.09 -16.82
C ARG A 356 13.45 17.87 -17.63
N ILE A 357 13.65 16.73 -16.97
CA ILE A 357 13.90 15.44 -17.60
C ILE A 357 12.71 14.53 -17.22
N PRO A 358 11.62 14.58 -17.98
CA PRO A 358 10.33 14.00 -17.57
C PRO A 358 10.24 12.49 -17.79
N ARG A 359 11.26 11.88 -18.41
CA ARG A 359 11.36 10.45 -18.62
C ARG A 359 12.74 9.97 -18.20
N LYS A 360 12.77 8.98 -17.32
CA LYS A 360 13.96 8.42 -16.72
C LYS A 360 13.88 6.89 -16.72
N SER A 361 14.97 6.22 -16.38
CA SER A 361 15.00 4.77 -16.23
C SER A 361 15.92 4.35 -15.10
N ALA A 362 15.58 3.27 -14.40
CA ALA A 362 16.39 2.65 -13.34
C ALA A 362 15.85 1.26 -12.96
N ALA A 363 16.54 0.58 -12.04
CA ALA A 363 16.30 -0.81 -11.67
C ALA A 363 15.20 -0.98 -10.60
N PHE A 364 14.01 -0.42 -10.83
CA PHE A 364 12.87 -0.58 -9.94
C PHE A 364 12.37 -2.04 -9.94
N LYS A 365 12.34 -2.69 -8.76
CA LYS A 365 11.84 -4.05 -8.57
C LYS A 365 10.39 -4.19 -9.04
N VAL A 366 9.54 -3.20 -8.75
CA VAL A 366 8.11 -3.22 -9.12
C VAL A 366 7.87 -3.18 -10.64
N LEU A 367 8.87 -2.74 -11.43
CA LEU A 367 8.81 -2.69 -12.88
C LEU A 367 9.37 -3.94 -13.56
N LYS A 368 9.84 -4.94 -12.80
CA LYS A 368 10.35 -6.22 -13.32
C LYS A 368 9.22 -7.16 -13.77
N GLN A 369 8.41 -6.69 -14.72
CA GLN A 369 7.30 -7.43 -15.33
C GLN A 369 7.79 -8.07 -16.64
N PRO A 370 7.85 -9.42 -16.75
CA PRO A 370 8.29 -10.07 -17.98
C PRO A 370 7.22 -10.11 -19.09
N HIS A 371 5.94 -9.94 -18.74
CA HIS A 371 4.79 -10.16 -19.64
C HIS A 371 4.01 -8.90 -20.02
N ALA A 372 4.19 -7.81 -19.27
CA ALA A 372 3.39 -6.60 -19.38
C ALA A 372 4.28 -5.34 -19.40
N PRO A 373 4.04 -4.40 -20.32
CA PRO A 373 4.66 -3.08 -20.27
C PRO A 373 4.40 -2.43 -18.91
N SER A 374 5.40 -1.76 -18.35
CA SER A 374 5.30 -1.20 -17.02
C SER A 374 5.97 0.18 -16.92
N VAL A 375 5.33 1.08 -16.17
CA VAL A 375 5.89 2.40 -15.84
C VAL A 375 5.65 2.70 -14.37
N LEU A 376 6.55 3.48 -13.78
CA LEU A 376 6.34 4.14 -12.50
C LEU A 376 6.19 5.63 -12.76
N VAL A 377 5.16 6.24 -12.18
CA VAL A 377 4.86 7.67 -12.34
C VAL A 377 5.09 8.35 -11.00
N GLU A 378 6.10 9.20 -10.95
CA GLU A 378 6.26 10.18 -9.89
C GLU A 378 5.37 11.36 -10.22
N LEU A 379 4.32 11.54 -9.42
CA LEU A 379 3.27 12.54 -9.62
C LEU A 379 3.76 13.97 -9.33
N GLY A 380 4.77 14.08 -8.48
CA GLY A 380 5.35 15.32 -8.00
C GLY A 380 6.16 15.05 -6.74
N TYR A 381 6.70 16.10 -6.13
CA TYR A 381 7.53 15.99 -4.94
C TYR A 381 6.76 16.45 -3.69
N MET A 382 6.46 15.53 -2.77
CA MET A 382 5.85 15.78 -1.47
C MET A 382 6.67 16.73 -0.58
N SER A 383 8.00 16.76 -0.79
CA SER A 383 8.90 17.70 -0.11
C SER A 383 8.68 19.16 -0.51
N ASN A 384 8.01 19.42 -1.64
CA ASN A 384 7.69 20.76 -2.11
C ASN A 384 6.27 21.14 -1.64
N THR A 385 6.18 22.13 -0.75
CA THR A 385 4.91 22.51 -0.09
C THR A 385 3.79 22.87 -1.08
N MET A 386 4.13 23.52 -2.21
CA MET A 386 3.15 23.89 -3.22
C MET A 386 2.58 22.65 -3.94
N GLN A 387 3.44 21.70 -4.32
CA GLN A 387 2.99 20.44 -4.92
C GLN A 387 2.24 19.57 -3.93
N GLU A 388 2.67 19.49 -2.67
CA GLU A 388 1.93 18.77 -1.62
C GLU A 388 0.48 19.28 -1.54
N GLN A 389 0.30 20.61 -1.46
CA GLN A 389 -1.01 21.25 -1.41
C GLN A 389 -1.84 20.96 -2.67
N GLU A 390 -1.26 21.08 -3.87
CA GLU A 390 -1.95 20.79 -5.13
C GLU A 390 -2.40 19.32 -5.21
N MET A 391 -1.50 18.39 -4.89
CA MET A 391 -1.74 16.94 -4.98
C MET A 391 -2.82 16.45 -4.02
N MET A 392 -3.13 17.20 -2.96
CA MET A 392 -4.24 16.92 -2.05
C MET A 392 -5.62 17.32 -2.61
N THR A 393 -5.68 18.16 -3.64
CA THR A 393 -6.96 18.67 -4.17
C THR A 393 -7.61 17.66 -5.11
N GLY A 394 -8.93 17.48 -4.99
CA GLY A 394 -9.69 16.57 -5.86
C GLY A 394 -9.61 16.94 -7.34
N ASP A 395 -9.59 18.25 -7.65
CA ASP A 395 -9.49 18.74 -9.03
C ASP A 395 -8.15 18.37 -9.67
N TRP A 396 -7.04 18.55 -8.95
CA TRP A 396 -5.73 18.15 -9.44
C TRP A 396 -5.64 16.63 -9.63
N GLN A 397 -6.11 15.86 -8.64
CA GLN A 397 -6.12 14.38 -8.70
C GLN A 397 -6.95 13.88 -9.88
N SER A 398 -8.14 14.46 -10.12
CA SER A 398 -8.99 14.11 -11.28
C SER A 398 -8.30 14.46 -12.59
N LYS A 399 -7.70 15.64 -12.69
CA LYS A 399 -6.99 16.10 -13.90
C LYS A 399 -5.84 15.17 -14.27
N VAL A 400 -5.05 14.73 -13.29
CA VAL A 400 -3.97 13.76 -13.48
C VAL A 400 -4.51 12.39 -13.88
N ALA A 401 -5.53 11.89 -13.18
CA ALA A 401 -6.18 10.63 -13.51
C ALA A 401 -6.73 10.61 -14.95
N GLU A 402 -7.36 11.70 -15.40
CA GLU A 402 -7.86 11.85 -16.76
C GLU A 402 -6.72 11.89 -17.80
N ALA A 403 -5.61 12.57 -17.49
CA ALA A 403 -4.44 12.61 -18.36
C ALA A 403 -3.82 11.21 -18.54
N ILE A 404 -3.67 10.45 -17.45
CA ILE A 404 -3.19 9.06 -17.50
C ILE A 404 -4.18 8.19 -18.29
N ALA A 405 -5.50 8.30 -18.04
CA ALA A 405 -6.51 7.56 -18.78
C ALA A 405 -6.48 7.87 -20.29
N SER A 406 -6.28 9.14 -20.67
CA SER A 406 -6.12 9.56 -22.06
C SER A 406 -4.84 8.97 -22.70
N ALA A 407 -3.76 8.83 -21.93
CA ALA A 407 -2.54 8.17 -22.38
C ALA A 407 -2.76 6.69 -22.63
N VAL A 408 -3.42 5.98 -21.71
CA VAL A 408 -3.80 4.56 -21.87
C VAL A 408 -4.63 4.38 -23.13
N GLN A 409 -5.65 5.24 -23.34
CA GLN A 409 -6.46 5.18 -24.55
C GLN A 409 -5.66 5.41 -25.83
N SER A 410 -4.78 6.41 -25.83
CA SER A 410 -3.94 6.72 -26.98
C SER A 410 -2.98 5.57 -27.31
N TYR A 411 -2.47 4.88 -26.28
CA TYR A 411 -1.57 3.74 -26.41
C TYR A 411 -2.26 2.52 -27.03
N PHE A 412 -3.41 2.10 -26.49
CA PHE A 412 -4.12 0.93 -27.00
C PHE A 412 -4.78 1.19 -28.36
N SER A 413 -5.24 2.41 -28.64
CA SER A 413 -5.85 2.73 -29.95
C SER A 413 -4.86 2.59 -31.10
N LYS A 414 -3.58 2.95 -30.90
CA LYS A 414 -2.52 2.77 -31.90
C LYS A 414 -2.23 1.30 -32.19
N ARG A 415 -2.40 0.42 -31.19
CA ARG A 415 -2.12 -1.01 -31.31
C ARG A 415 -3.25 -1.78 -31.98
N THR A 416 -4.50 -1.42 -31.68
CA THR A 416 -5.65 -1.99 -32.41
C THR A 416 -5.62 -1.64 -33.89
N ALA A 417 -5.08 -0.47 -34.27
CA ALA A 417 -4.91 -0.07 -35.66
C ALA A 417 -3.71 -0.73 -36.39
N ALA A 418 -2.81 -1.39 -35.65
CA ALA A 418 -1.60 -2.04 -36.18
C ALA A 418 -1.72 -3.57 -36.28
N GLN A 419 -2.84 -4.15 -35.83
CA GLN A 419 -3.20 -5.53 -36.14
C GLN A 419 -3.98 -5.55 -37.47
N PRO A 420 -3.50 -6.25 -38.51
CA PRO A 420 -4.12 -6.29 -39.82
C PRO A 420 -5.51 -6.95 -39.83
#